data_AF-A0AAD8N5V0-F1
#
_entry.id   AF-A0AAD8N5V0-F1
#
_cell.length_a   1.000
_cell.length_b   1.000
_cell.length_c   1.000
_cell.angle_alpha   90.00
_cell.angle_beta   90.00
_cell.angle_gamma   90.00
#
_symmetry.space_group_name_H-M   'P 1'
#
loop_
_entity.id
_entity.type
_entity.pdbx_description
1 polymer ?
#
loop_
_entity_poly.entity_id
_entity_poly.type
_entity_poly.pdbx_seq_one_letter_code
_entity_poly.pdbx_strand_id
1 'polypeptide(L)'
;MNKAHQDRYLTTANGIKEVDFDYLESKCIKKSVKQIATISTQVDYIQQTVDENQWFNDQKFAKIEGGMEHLNEGMKHLYYMIKNSHQPNVEQRKFFEGDDDDEDADDKDEGGDGGDGGAIRGRSEQGDFEYVESEEAPEDIFGDVEVEEEADWEEEPQVDPAFEAVLLRQKADLKRREEENAKVSDIISKHLVIQKAEHQEKQRLHNLKVKDRKLNVRLKLGEEWDKAREIFAHQTGTNNDGKFLNILERYKKINPDNTVYMKALHAEISRITIGFDRVREELKIYIYTHNEGTFIVSLNLLESGTLSELWVFMCKVKSTSPLAELLHDQLRDFAMKVSPQMVEVPYEVKLYKGRALQTCGVDPISLKDFPAKHLVYLENMLRTSGFATQ
;
A
#
# COMPACT_ATOMS: atom_id res chain seq x y z
N MET A 1 -55.45 -23.51 3.50
CA MET A 1 -56.12 -22.37 2.85
C MET A 1 -55.40 -22.08 1.54
N ASN A 2 -56.00 -22.53 0.44
CA ASN A 2 -55.50 -22.37 -0.93
C ASN A 2 -55.62 -20.91 -1.38
N LYS A 3 -54.51 -20.29 -1.79
CA LYS A 3 -54.54 -19.15 -2.72
C LYS A 3 -54.07 -19.66 -4.07
N ALA A 4 -55.05 -20.08 -4.87
CA ALA A 4 -54.88 -20.33 -6.29
C ALA A 4 -54.47 -19.02 -6.97
N HIS A 5 -53.26 -18.99 -7.52
CA HIS A 5 -52.87 -17.96 -8.47
C HIS A 5 -53.69 -18.18 -9.74
N GLN A 6 -54.57 -17.22 -9.99
CA GLN A 6 -55.49 -17.19 -11.10
C GLN A 6 -54.70 -16.74 -12.35
N ASP A 7 -54.13 -17.70 -13.06
CA ASP A 7 -53.59 -17.48 -14.41
C ASP A 7 -54.77 -17.14 -15.34
N ARG A 8 -55.00 -15.83 -15.55
CA ARG A 8 -55.91 -15.34 -16.59
C ARG A 8 -55.24 -15.52 -17.94
N TYR A 9 -55.53 -16.63 -18.60
CA TYR A 9 -55.41 -16.74 -20.05
C TYR A 9 -56.78 -16.49 -20.67
N LEU A 10 -56.97 -15.34 -21.31
CA LEU A 10 -58.12 -15.13 -22.19
C LEU A 10 -57.89 -15.98 -23.44
N THR A 11 -58.68 -17.05 -23.58
CA THR A 11 -58.64 -17.91 -24.76
C THR A 11 -59.77 -17.46 -25.69
N THR A 12 -59.44 -16.77 -26.78
CA THR A 12 -60.39 -16.51 -27.86
C THR A 12 -60.46 -17.71 -28.81
N ALA A 13 -61.63 -17.90 -29.43
CA ALA A 13 -62.03 -19.12 -30.15
C ALA A 13 -61.17 -19.52 -31.37
N ASN A 14 -60.12 -18.75 -31.70
CA ASN A 14 -59.24 -19.01 -32.86
C ASN A 14 -57.80 -19.40 -32.48
N GLY A 15 -57.52 -19.78 -31.24
CA GLY A 15 -56.23 -20.40 -30.87
C GLY A 15 -55.01 -19.47 -30.91
N ILE A 16 -55.21 -18.15 -31.01
CA ILE A 16 -54.13 -17.16 -30.84
C ILE A 16 -54.10 -16.76 -29.37
N LYS A 17 -52.99 -17.05 -28.69
CA LYS A 17 -52.73 -16.58 -27.33
C LYS A 17 -52.47 -15.07 -27.39
N GLU A 18 -53.46 -14.25 -27.06
CA GLU A 18 -53.22 -12.83 -26.81
C GLU A 18 -52.32 -12.70 -25.58
N VAL A 19 -51.10 -12.23 -25.81
CA VAL A 19 -50.16 -11.87 -24.76
C VAL A 19 -50.63 -10.56 -24.17
N ASP A 20 -51.00 -10.57 -22.89
CA ASP A 20 -51.40 -9.38 -22.14
C ASP A 20 -50.19 -8.45 -21.97
N PHE A 21 -50.05 -7.53 -22.93
CA PHE A 21 -48.91 -6.61 -23.05
C PHE A 21 -48.78 -5.70 -21.82
N ASP A 22 -49.92 -5.28 -21.27
CA ASP A 22 -49.99 -4.43 -20.06
C ASP A 22 -49.37 -5.14 -18.85
N TYR A 23 -49.53 -6.46 -18.76
CA TYR A 23 -48.92 -7.27 -17.69
C TYR A 23 -47.40 -7.39 -17.83
N LEU A 24 -46.89 -7.56 -19.05
CA LEU A 24 -45.45 -7.62 -19.31
C LEU A 24 -44.77 -6.27 -19.09
N GLU A 25 -45.41 -5.18 -19.52
CA GLU A 25 -44.91 -3.81 -19.32
C GLU A 25 -44.87 -3.48 -17.82
N SER A 26 -45.92 -3.80 -17.07
CA SER A 26 -45.96 -3.64 -15.60
C SER A 26 -44.84 -4.41 -14.89
N LYS A 27 -44.51 -5.63 -15.35
CA LYS A 27 -43.43 -6.45 -14.77
C LYS A 27 -42.05 -5.89 -15.08
N CYS A 28 -41.84 -5.37 -16.29
CA CYS A 28 -40.58 -4.72 -16.69
C CYS A 28 -40.34 -3.42 -15.91
N ILE A 29 -41.38 -2.59 -15.74
CA ILE A 29 -41.32 -1.36 -14.95
C ILE A 29 -40.99 -1.68 -13.48
N LYS A 30 -41.66 -2.67 -12.87
CA LYS A 30 -41.37 -3.08 -11.47
C LYS A 30 -39.93 -3.56 -11.27
N LYS A 31 -39.35 -4.26 -12.26
CA LYS A 31 -37.95 -4.69 -12.21
C LYS A 31 -37.00 -3.49 -12.27
N SER A 32 -37.27 -2.55 -13.18
CA SER A 32 -36.48 -1.33 -13.35
C SER A 32 -36.54 -0.44 -12.11
N VAL A 33 -37.70 -0.26 -11.50
CA VAL A 33 -37.87 0.50 -10.24
C VAL A 33 -37.08 -0.12 -9.09
N LYS A 34 -37.05 -1.46 -8.97
CA LYS A 34 -36.21 -2.14 -7.96
C LYS A 34 -34.71 -1.94 -8.21
N GLN A 35 -34.29 -1.96 -9.47
CA GLN A 35 -32.89 -1.70 -9.82
C GLN A 35 -32.51 -0.26 -9.50
N ILE A 36 -33.36 0.72 -9.83
CA ILE A 36 -33.15 2.13 -9.48
C ILE A 36 -33.04 2.31 -7.97
N ALA A 37 -33.93 1.70 -7.18
CA ALA A 37 -33.86 1.76 -5.73
C ALA A 37 -32.54 1.18 -5.18
N THR A 38 -32.08 0.06 -5.76
CA THR A 38 -30.80 -0.55 -5.37
C THR A 38 -29.62 0.36 -5.72
N ILE A 39 -29.61 0.93 -6.91
CA ILE A 39 -28.57 1.89 -7.34
C ILE A 39 -28.58 3.12 -6.43
N SER A 40 -29.76 3.66 -6.09
CA SER A 40 -29.88 4.79 -5.16
C SER A 40 -29.21 4.49 -3.82
N THR A 41 -29.50 3.33 -3.23
CA THR A 41 -28.87 2.94 -1.95
C THR A 41 -27.35 2.76 -2.06
N GLN A 42 -26.84 2.33 -3.22
CA GLN A 42 -25.40 2.22 -3.45
C GLN A 42 -24.74 3.59 -3.61
N VAL A 43 -25.41 4.52 -4.29
CA VAL A 43 -24.96 5.92 -4.42
C VAL A 43 -24.90 6.58 -3.05
N ASP A 44 -25.93 6.41 -2.21
CA ASP A 44 -25.94 6.95 -0.84
C ASP A 44 -24.80 6.40 0.01
N TYR A 45 -24.53 5.09 -0.08
CA TYR A 45 -23.41 4.46 0.62
C TYR A 45 -22.04 4.97 0.14
N ILE A 46 -21.88 5.15 -1.17
CA ILE A 46 -20.64 5.72 -1.75
C ILE A 46 -20.47 7.16 -1.29
N GLN A 47 -21.53 7.98 -1.30
CA GLN A 47 -21.48 9.37 -0.85
C GLN A 47 -21.07 9.46 0.62
N GLN A 48 -21.67 8.64 1.49
CA GLN A 48 -21.27 8.58 2.90
C GLN A 48 -19.78 8.21 3.06
N THR A 49 -19.30 7.24 2.27
CA THR A 49 -17.90 6.82 2.31
C THR A 49 -16.94 7.93 1.82
N VAL A 50 -17.37 8.73 0.83
CA VAL A 50 -16.60 9.89 0.34
C VAL A 50 -16.52 10.95 1.42
N ASP A 51 -17.63 11.27 2.07
CA ASP A 51 -17.69 12.29 3.12
C ASP A 51 -16.82 11.90 4.34
N GLU A 52 -16.86 10.62 4.75
CA GLU A 52 -16.00 10.09 5.83
C GLU A 52 -14.51 10.18 5.47
N ASN A 53 -14.15 9.87 4.22
CA ASN A 53 -12.76 9.98 3.75
C ASN A 53 -12.31 11.44 3.64
N GLN A 54 -13.18 12.35 3.20
CA GLN A 54 -12.88 13.78 3.13
C GLN A 54 -12.62 14.34 4.53
N TRP A 55 -13.49 14.05 5.49
CA TRP A 55 -13.30 14.44 6.88
C TRP A 55 -11.99 13.90 7.49
N PHE A 56 -11.64 12.63 7.21
CA PHE A 56 -10.38 12.05 7.68
C PHE A 56 -9.15 12.73 7.05
N ASN A 57 -9.23 13.07 5.75
CA ASN A 57 -8.17 13.78 5.06
C ASN A 57 -7.99 15.19 5.61
N ASP A 58 -9.09 15.93 5.85
CA ASP A 58 -9.05 17.29 6.40
C ASP A 58 -8.38 17.30 7.78
N GLN A 59 -8.72 16.34 8.66
CA GLN A 59 -8.05 16.20 9.95
C GLN A 59 -6.55 15.89 9.80
N LYS A 60 -6.19 15.08 8.80
CA LYS A 60 -4.79 14.74 8.55
C LYS A 60 -4.01 15.95 8.02
N PHE A 61 -4.62 16.77 7.15
CA PHE A 61 -4.00 18.00 6.66
C PHE A 61 -3.82 19.02 7.79
N ALA A 62 -4.83 19.23 8.63
CA ALA A 62 -4.71 20.11 9.79
C ALA A 62 -3.57 19.69 10.75
N LYS A 63 -3.36 18.38 10.95
CA LYS A 63 -2.22 17.87 11.75
C LYS A 63 -0.87 18.12 11.08
N ILE A 64 -0.80 17.98 9.76
CA ILE A 64 0.44 18.25 9.00
C ILE A 64 0.77 19.74 9.07
N GLU A 65 -0.22 20.61 8.88
CA GLU A 65 -0.09 22.06 8.96
C GLU A 65 0.45 22.49 10.33
N GLY A 66 -0.17 22.05 11.43
CA GLY A 66 0.34 22.33 12.77
C GLY A 66 1.75 21.75 13.03
N GLY A 67 2.07 20.61 12.43
CA GLY A 67 3.43 20.03 12.48
C GLY A 67 4.46 20.86 11.71
N MET A 68 4.09 21.43 10.56
CA MET A 68 4.93 22.32 9.77
C MET A 68 5.16 23.65 10.48
N GLU A 69 4.14 24.21 11.11
CA GLU A 69 4.27 25.41 11.95
C GLU A 69 5.26 25.20 13.10
N HIS A 70 5.13 24.08 13.83
CA HIS A 70 6.05 23.77 14.93
C HIS A 70 7.49 23.55 14.46
N LEU A 71 7.68 22.88 13.31
CA LEU A 71 8.99 22.73 12.69
C LEU A 71 9.58 24.09 12.29
N ASN A 72 8.77 24.96 11.68
CA ASN A 72 9.19 26.30 11.28
C ASN A 72 9.66 27.12 12.50
N GLU A 73 8.89 27.06 13.60
CA GLU A 73 9.24 27.72 14.86
C GLU A 73 10.56 27.17 15.45
N GLY A 74 10.73 25.85 15.44
CA GLY A 74 11.96 25.20 15.89
C GLY A 74 13.18 25.58 15.05
N MET A 75 13.02 25.67 13.72
CA MET A 75 14.08 26.15 12.82
C MET A 75 14.41 27.62 13.07
N LYS A 76 13.40 28.46 13.28
CA LYS A 76 13.57 29.89 13.60
C LYS A 76 14.33 30.07 14.92
N HIS A 77 14.06 29.23 15.93
CA HIS A 77 14.80 29.24 17.18
C HIS A 77 16.28 28.85 17.00
N LEU A 78 16.56 27.79 16.24
CA LEU A 78 17.93 27.38 15.90
C LEU A 78 18.67 28.49 15.15
N TYR A 79 18.00 29.13 14.20
CA TYR A 79 18.52 30.26 13.45
C TYR A 79 18.95 31.41 14.38
N TYR A 80 18.11 31.83 15.33
CA TYR A 80 18.47 32.88 16.29
C TYR A 80 19.63 32.51 17.22
N MET A 81 19.78 31.24 17.59
CA MET A 81 20.92 30.80 18.40
C MET A 81 22.24 30.86 17.62
N ILE A 82 22.22 30.53 16.33
CA ILE A 82 23.41 30.41 15.49
C ILE A 82 23.83 31.76 14.89
N LYS A 83 22.86 32.66 14.61
CA LYS A 83 23.08 33.97 13.97
C LYS A 83 24.16 34.82 14.66
N ASN A 84 24.28 34.72 15.98
CA ASN A 84 25.27 35.47 16.75
C ASN A 84 26.71 34.93 16.60
N SER A 85 26.85 33.64 16.25
CA SER A 85 28.15 32.98 16.09
C SER A 85 28.58 32.90 14.61
N HIS A 86 27.63 32.85 13.69
CA HIS A 86 27.87 32.78 12.25
C HIS A 86 26.91 33.74 11.55
N GLN A 87 27.46 34.68 10.77
CA GLN A 87 26.65 35.66 10.06
C GLN A 87 25.82 34.97 8.97
N PRO A 88 24.47 35.06 9.00
CA PRO A 88 23.62 34.38 8.05
C PRO A 88 23.69 35.00 6.65
N ASN A 89 23.53 34.16 5.63
CA ASN A 89 23.47 34.61 4.25
C ASN A 89 22.15 35.38 3.97
N VAL A 90 22.03 35.99 2.80
CA VAL A 90 20.87 36.83 2.43
C VAL A 90 19.58 36.00 2.37
N GLU A 91 19.63 34.79 1.80
CA GLU A 91 18.49 33.89 1.70
C GLU A 91 17.96 33.42 3.07
N GLN A 92 18.87 33.13 4.01
CA GLN A 92 18.53 32.73 5.38
C GLN A 92 17.90 33.87 6.16
N ARG A 93 18.40 35.11 5.98
CA ARG A 93 17.78 36.30 6.56
C ARG A 93 16.37 36.50 6.01
N LYS A 94 16.22 36.50 4.68
CA LYS A 94 14.91 36.63 4.00
C LYS A 94 13.91 35.57 4.46
N PHE A 95 14.35 34.33 4.62
CA PHE A 95 13.48 33.21 5.03
C PHE A 95 13.03 33.30 6.50
N PHE A 96 13.90 33.67 7.44
CA PHE A 96 13.60 33.62 8.88
C PHE A 96 13.22 34.96 9.52
N GLU A 97 13.71 36.08 8.96
CA GLU A 97 13.50 37.44 9.48
C GLU A 97 12.40 38.16 8.70
N GLY A 98 12.04 37.67 7.52
CA GLY A 98 11.16 38.38 6.60
C GLY A 98 11.95 39.40 5.78
N ASP A 99 11.31 39.97 4.78
CA ASP A 99 11.84 41.17 4.13
C ASP A 99 11.60 42.34 5.08
N ASP A 100 12.66 42.87 5.70
CA ASP A 100 12.61 44.13 6.45
C ASP A 100 12.50 45.37 5.51
N ASP A 101 12.21 45.16 4.22
CA ASP A 101 12.04 46.22 3.21
C ASP A 101 10.63 46.87 3.28
N ASP A 102 10.08 47.03 4.48
CA ASP A 102 8.96 47.93 4.78
C ASP A 102 9.48 49.26 5.36
N GLU A 103 10.57 49.81 4.79
CA GLU A 103 10.88 51.24 4.91
C GLU A 103 10.35 51.96 3.66
N ASP A 104 9.18 52.58 3.83
CA ASP A 104 8.82 53.89 3.28
C ASP A 104 9.36 54.23 1.88
N ALA A 105 8.74 53.65 0.85
CA ALA A 105 8.80 54.20 -0.50
C ALA A 105 7.39 54.64 -0.94
N ASP A 106 7.00 55.81 -0.45
CA ASP A 106 6.04 56.66 -1.14
C ASP A 106 6.52 56.89 -2.60
N ASP A 107 5.53 56.93 -3.50
CA ASP A 107 5.58 57.55 -4.83
C ASP A 107 6.50 56.94 -5.92
N LYS A 108 5.83 56.17 -6.81
CA LYS A 108 5.76 56.29 -8.29
C LYS A 108 5.73 54.88 -8.88
N ASP A 109 4.58 54.44 -9.41
CA ASP A 109 4.09 54.73 -10.77
C ASP A 109 5.06 54.27 -11.87
N GLU A 110 4.47 53.68 -12.91
CA GLU A 110 5.06 52.92 -14.03
C GLU A 110 5.34 51.44 -13.69
N GLY A 111 4.69 50.43 -14.29
CA GLY A 111 4.19 50.32 -15.66
C GLY A 111 5.23 49.59 -16.52
N GLY A 112 5.00 48.31 -16.82
CA GLY A 112 5.80 47.50 -17.76
C GLY A 112 5.92 46.06 -17.26
N ASP A 113 5.17 45.09 -17.77
CA ASP A 113 5.24 44.47 -19.11
C ASP A 113 6.59 43.79 -19.41
N GLY A 114 6.49 42.55 -19.92
CA GLY A 114 7.60 41.81 -20.50
C GLY A 114 8.10 40.64 -19.65
N GLY A 115 7.60 39.44 -19.93
CA GLY A 115 8.17 38.19 -19.45
C GLY A 115 9.53 37.86 -20.08
N ASP A 116 10.26 36.95 -19.45
CA ASP A 116 11.17 36.06 -20.15
C ASP A 116 11.36 34.76 -19.35
N GLY A 117 10.93 33.65 -19.97
CA GLY A 117 11.00 32.30 -19.42
C GLY A 117 12.38 31.71 -19.66
N GLY A 118 13.30 31.95 -18.73
CA GLY A 118 14.64 31.38 -18.72
C GLY A 118 14.66 29.92 -18.28
N ALA A 119 15.14 29.06 -19.18
CA ALA A 119 15.29 27.62 -19.06
C ALA A 119 16.19 27.14 -17.90
N ILE A 120 15.81 26.03 -17.26
CA ILE A 120 16.74 25.16 -16.54
C ILE A 120 16.60 23.72 -17.06
N ARG A 121 17.66 23.31 -17.77
CA ARG A 121 17.98 21.95 -18.22
C ARG A 121 18.10 21.00 -17.02
N GLY A 122 17.36 19.89 -17.06
CA GLY A 122 17.58 18.71 -16.23
C GLY A 122 17.75 17.48 -17.11
N ARG A 123 19.01 17.13 -17.37
CA ARG A 123 19.52 15.98 -18.14
C ARG A 123 19.11 14.66 -17.46
N SER A 124 18.34 13.80 -18.14
CA SER A 124 18.19 12.39 -17.78
C SER A 124 18.85 11.51 -18.83
N GLU A 125 19.85 10.76 -18.39
CA GLU A 125 20.61 9.81 -19.18
C GLU A 125 19.81 8.54 -19.45
N GLN A 126 20.09 8.03 -20.65
CA GLN A 126 19.58 6.88 -21.37
C GLN A 126 19.48 5.57 -20.55
N GLY A 127 18.42 4.82 -20.82
CA GLY A 127 18.28 3.41 -20.52
C GLY A 127 17.46 2.76 -21.63
N ASP A 128 18.12 1.93 -22.41
CA ASP A 128 17.76 1.39 -23.72
C ASP A 128 16.41 0.65 -23.79
N PHE A 129 15.67 0.89 -24.87
CA PHE A 129 14.61 -0.01 -25.33
C PHE A 129 14.79 -0.23 -26.83
N GLU A 130 15.21 -1.45 -27.19
CA GLU A 130 15.39 -1.92 -28.56
C GLU A 130 14.07 -1.87 -29.33
N TYR A 131 14.08 -1.14 -30.44
CA TYR A 131 13.01 -1.12 -31.42
C TYR A 131 13.26 -2.28 -32.39
N VAL A 132 12.36 -3.26 -32.44
CA VAL A 132 12.40 -4.31 -33.46
C VAL A 132 11.74 -3.75 -34.71
N GLU A 133 12.59 -3.45 -35.69
CA GLU A 133 12.26 -3.13 -37.07
C GLU A 133 12.06 -4.46 -37.83
N SER A 134 10.93 -4.60 -38.53
CA SER A 134 10.73 -5.60 -39.58
C SER A 134 9.77 -4.99 -40.59
N GLU A 135 10.30 -4.47 -41.70
CA GLU A 135 10.40 -5.18 -43.00
C GLU A 135 9.00 -5.40 -43.58
N GLU A 136 8.56 -4.49 -44.45
CA GLU A 136 8.76 -4.49 -45.91
C GLU A 136 7.50 -4.99 -46.62
N ALA A 137 7.06 -4.18 -47.57
CA ALA A 137 5.91 -4.42 -48.43
C ALA A 137 6.17 -5.57 -49.42
N PRO A 138 5.12 -6.07 -50.07
CA PRO A 138 5.23 -6.50 -51.46
C PRO A 138 4.66 -5.43 -52.38
N GLU A 139 5.53 -5.00 -53.29
CA GLU A 139 5.24 -4.25 -54.50
C GLU A 139 4.29 -5.01 -55.44
N ASP A 140 3.58 -4.21 -56.24
CA ASP A 140 3.14 -4.44 -57.62
C ASP A 140 2.45 -5.75 -58.01
N ILE A 141 1.14 -5.62 -58.28
CA ILE A 141 0.58 -6.12 -59.55
C ILE A 141 -0.35 -5.04 -60.11
N PHE A 142 0.22 -4.12 -60.89
CA PHE A 142 -0.50 -3.38 -61.92
C PHE A 142 -0.92 -4.37 -63.01
N GLY A 143 -2.22 -4.62 -63.12
CA GLY A 143 -2.82 -5.08 -64.35
C GLY A 143 -3.41 -3.85 -65.05
N ASP A 144 -2.71 -3.34 -66.05
CA ASP A 144 -3.25 -2.38 -67.01
C ASP A 144 -4.45 -3.03 -67.70
N VAL A 145 -5.65 -2.64 -67.28
CA VAL A 145 -6.88 -2.91 -68.03
C VAL A 145 -7.17 -1.65 -68.81
N GLU A 146 -6.95 -1.73 -70.12
CA GLU A 146 -7.42 -0.76 -71.10
C GLU A 146 -8.92 -0.52 -70.87
N VAL A 147 -9.26 0.68 -70.41
CA VAL A 147 -10.65 1.13 -70.31
C VAL A 147 -11.09 1.49 -71.73
N GLU A 148 -11.79 0.56 -72.37
CA GLU A 148 -12.57 0.85 -73.57
C GLU A 148 -13.60 1.95 -73.23
N GLU A 149 -13.51 3.07 -73.95
CA GLU A 149 -14.60 4.04 -74.07
C GLU A 149 -15.76 3.36 -74.82
N GLU A 150 -16.65 2.67 -74.09
CA GLU A 150 -17.98 2.37 -74.59
C GLU A 150 -18.93 3.52 -74.26
N ALA A 151 -19.47 4.09 -75.33
CA ALA A 151 -20.48 5.12 -75.31
C ALA A 151 -21.76 4.61 -74.63
N ASP A 152 -22.29 5.48 -73.76
CA ASP A 152 -23.69 5.94 -73.77
C ASP A 152 -24.73 4.85 -74.03
N TRP A 153 -25.40 4.36 -72.98
CA TRP A 153 -26.85 4.12 -72.86
C TRP A 153 -27.13 3.45 -71.51
N GLU A 154 -27.48 4.22 -70.48
CA GLU A 154 -28.45 3.79 -69.47
C GLU A 154 -28.83 5.03 -68.64
N GLU A 155 -30.05 5.53 -68.85
CA GLU A 155 -30.69 6.47 -67.94
C GLU A 155 -30.52 5.92 -66.52
N GLU A 156 -29.82 6.67 -65.66
CA GLU A 156 -29.76 6.35 -64.23
C GLU A 156 -31.21 6.10 -63.78
N PRO A 157 -31.55 4.88 -63.32
CA PRO A 157 -32.93 4.60 -62.95
C PRO A 157 -33.33 5.65 -61.93
N GLN A 158 -34.41 6.40 -62.20
CA GLN A 158 -34.91 7.45 -61.31
C GLN A 158 -34.99 6.85 -59.91
N VAL A 159 -34.00 7.18 -59.08
CA VAL A 159 -33.89 6.65 -57.74
C VAL A 159 -35.15 7.09 -57.04
N ASP A 160 -35.92 6.13 -56.53
CA ASP A 160 -37.14 6.44 -55.79
C ASP A 160 -36.79 7.51 -54.74
N PRO A 161 -37.37 8.72 -54.83
CA PRO A 161 -37.04 9.81 -53.91
C PRO A 161 -37.25 9.43 -52.43
N ALA A 162 -38.11 8.44 -52.17
CA ALA A 162 -38.29 7.87 -50.84
C ALA A 162 -37.07 7.04 -50.38
N PHE A 163 -36.44 6.29 -51.28
CA PHE A 163 -35.23 5.51 -50.98
C PHE A 163 -34.02 6.41 -50.73
N GLU A 164 -33.85 7.46 -51.54
CA GLU A 164 -32.74 8.42 -51.37
C GLU A 164 -32.86 9.19 -50.04
N ALA A 165 -34.08 9.61 -49.67
CA ALA A 165 -34.34 10.23 -48.38
C ALA A 165 -34.04 9.30 -47.19
N VAL A 166 -34.35 7.99 -47.31
CA VAL A 166 -34.02 6.99 -46.29
C VAL A 166 -32.51 6.78 -46.20
N LEU A 167 -31.80 6.69 -47.33
CA LEU A 167 -30.35 6.51 -47.37
C LEU A 167 -29.62 7.71 -46.75
N LEU A 168 -30.07 8.92 -47.06
CA LEU A 168 -29.50 10.16 -46.52
C LEU A 168 -29.72 10.25 -45.00
N ARG A 169 -30.89 9.82 -44.51
CA ARG A 169 -31.18 9.70 -43.08
C ARG A 169 -30.29 8.65 -42.39
N GLN A 170 -30.07 7.50 -43.02
CA GLN A 170 -29.18 6.46 -42.48
C GLN A 170 -27.72 6.91 -42.42
N LYS A 171 -27.22 7.59 -43.47
CA LYS A 171 -25.87 8.17 -43.48
C LYS A 171 -25.69 9.24 -42.39
N ALA A 172 -26.69 10.09 -42.18
CA ALA A 172 -26.67 11.07 -41.09
C ALA A 172 -26.69 10.41 -39.70
N ASP A 173 -27.48 9.36 -39.51
CA ASP A 173 -27.56 8.63 -38.24
C ASP A 173 -26.27 7.84 -37.94
N LEU A 174 -25.62 7.27 -38.97
CA LEU A 174 -24.30 6.64 -38.84
C LEU A 174 -23.23 7.65 -38.46
N LYS A 175 -23.16 8.80 -39.14
CA LYS A 175 -22.22 9.87 -38.80
C LYS A 175 -22.41 10.36 -37.37
N ARG A 176 -23.66 10.48 -36.90
CA ARG A 176 -23.95 10.83 -35.49
C ARG A 176 -23.38 9.78 -34.52
N ARG A 177 -23.56 8.49 -34.81
CA ARG A 177 -23.03 7.40 -33.97
C ARG A 177 -21.51 7.34 -33.96
N GLU A 178 -20.86 7.65 -35.08
CA GLU A 178 -19.40 7.77 -35.16
C GLU A 178 -18.89 8.91 -34.28
N GLU A 179 -19.55 10.08 -34.31
CA GLU A 179 -19.23 11.20 -33.42
C GLU A 179 -19.48 10.89 -31.94
N GLU A 180 -20.56 10.17 -31.62
CA GLU A 180 -20.85 9.68 -30.26
C GLU A 180 -19.78 8.69 -29.79
N ASN A 181 -19.39 7.73 -30.63
CA ASN A 181 -18.33 6.77 -30.31
C ASN A 181 -16.97 7.44 -30.13
N ALA A 182 -16.65 8.46 -30.93
CA ALA A 182 -15.43 9.25 -30.77
C ALA A 182 -15.42 9.98 -29.41
N LYS A 183 -16.56 10.56 -28.99
CA LYS A 183 -16.71 11.18 -27.66
C LYS A 183 -16.55 10.16 -26.53
N VAL A 184 -17.14 8.97 -26.66
CA VAL A 184 -16.99 7.89 -25.68
C VAL A 184 -15.53 7.43 -25.58
N SER A 185 -14.83 7.31 -26.72
CA SER A 185 -13.41 6.96 -26.76
C SER A 185 -12.54 8.01 -26.05
N ASP A 186 -12.80 9.30 -26.29
CA ASP A 186 -12.12 10.40 -25.59
C ASP A 186 -12.38 10.35 -24.06
N ILE A 187 -13.62 10.11 -23.64
CA ILE A 187 -13.96 9.93 -22.22
C ILE A 187 -13.20 8.75 -21.60
N ILE A 188 -13.14 7.60 -22.29
CA ILE A 188 -12.39 6.42 -21.81
C ILE A 188 -10.91 6.74 -21.68
N SER A 189 -10.33 7.43 -22.67
CA SER A 189 -8.91 7.82 -22.63
C SER A 189 -8.60 8.74 -21.44
N LYS A 190 -9.45 9.74 -21.19
CA LYS A 190 -9.34 10.64 -20.03
C LYS A 190 -9.49 9.88 -18.71
N HIS A 191 -10.44 8.94 -18.63
CA HIS A 191 -10.61 8.11 -17.45
C HIS A 191 -9.38 7.27 -17.14
N LEU A 192 -8.74 6.68 -18.15
CA LEU A 192 -7.49 5.92 -17.99
C LEU A 192 -6.34 6.80 -17.48
N VAL A 193 -6.23 8.04 -17.97
CA VAL A 193 -5.22 9.00 -17.48
C VAL A 193 -5.47 9.34 -16.01
N ILE A 194 -6.72 9.60 -15.62
CA ILE A 194 -7.10 9.89 -14.24
C ILE A 194 -6.80 8.70 -13.33
N GLN A 195 -7.16 7.47 -13.72
CA GLN A 195 -6.85 6.26 -12.94
C GLN A 195 -5.35 6.07 -12.72
N LYS A 196 -4.53 6.33 -13.76
CA LYS A 196 -3.07 6.26 -13.63
C LYS A 196 -2.54 7.31 -12.65
N ALA A 197 -3.04 8.55 -12.75
CA ALA A 197 -2.66 9.63 -11.82
C ALA A 197 -3.09 9.32 -10.38
N GLU A 198 -4.30 8.82 -10.17
CA GLU A 198 -4.81 8.42 -8.86
C GLU A 198 -3.96 7.29 -8.26
N HIS A 199 -3.58 6.29 -9.07
CA HIS A 199 -2.71 5.21 -8.63
C HIS A 199 -1.33 5.72 -8.20
N GLN A 200 -0.73 6.61 -8.99
CA GLN A 200 0.56 7.24 -8.66
C GLN A 200 0.47 8.05 -7.36
N GLU A 201 -0.60 8.82 -7.16
CA GLU A 201 -0.76 9.63 -5.95
C GLU A 201 -1.03 8.76 -4.71
N LYS A 202 -1.82 7.68 -4.84
CA LYS A 202 -2.00 6.68 -3.77
C LYS A 202 -0.67 6.05 -3.35
N GLN A 203 0.18 5.70 -4.32
CA GLN A 203 1.53 5.20 -4.04
C GLN A 203 2.40 6.25 -3.35
N ARG A 204 2.36 7.52 -3.80
CA ARG A 204 3.10 8.63 -3.18
C ARG A 204 2.70 8.83 -1.73
N LEU A 205 1.39 8.90 -1.46
CA LEU A 205 0.85 9.06 -0.11
C LEU A 205 1.19 7.86 0.79
N HIS A 206 1.13 6.64 0.27
CA HIS A 206 1.58 5.45 0.99
C HIS A 206 3.07 5.55 1.36
N ASN A 207 3.93 5.94 0.42
CA ASN A 207 5.37 6.09 0.66
C ASN A 207 5.68 7.17 1.70
N LEU A 208 4.95 8.29 1.67
CA LEU A 208 5.05 9.33 2.69
C LEU A 208 4.62 8.82 4.08
N LYS A 209 3.49 8.11 4.19
CA LYS A 209 3.05 7.49 5.45
C LYS A 209 4.09 6.52 6.00
N VAL A 210 4.73 5.72 5.13
CA VAL A 210 5.79 4.79 5.55
C VAL A 210 7.03 5.54 6.04
N LYS A 211 7.45 6.62 5.37
CA LYS A 211 8.59 7.44 5.81
C LYS A 211 8.33 8.11 7.15
N ASP A 212 7.16 8.71 7.31
CA ASP A 212 6.73 9.34 8.54
C ASP A 212 6.68 8.33 9.70
N ARG A 213 6.08 7.15 9.48
CA ARG A 213 6.07 6.07 10.47
C ARG A 213 7.49 5.63 10.86
N LYS A 214 8.41 5.49 9.89
CA LYS A 214 9.81 5.14 10.17
C LYS A 214 10.50 6.20 11.03
N LEU A 215 10.25 7.49 10.75
CA LEU A 215 10.79 8.59 11.55
C LEU A 215 10.20 8.57 12.97
N ASN A 216 8.89 8.41 13.07
CA ASN A 216 8.16 8.32 14.34
C ASN A 216 8.68 7.14 15.20
N VAL A 217 8.90 5.96 14.63
CA VAL A 217 9.49 4.79 15.31
C VAL A 217 10.97 4.98 15.66
N ARG A 218 11.71 5.76 14.87
CA ARG A 218 13.12 6.08 15.18
C ARG A 218 13.24 7.04 16.37
N LEU A 219 12.37 8.04 16.43
CA LEU A 219 12.38 9.05 17.48
C LEU A 219 11.70 8.55 18.75
N LYS A 220 10.58 7.82 18.64
CA LYS A 220 9.73 7.36 19.76
C LYS A 220 9.33 8.46 20.73
N LEU A 221 9.07 9.64 20.18
CA LEU A 221 8.66 10.84 20.90
C LEU A 221 7.17 11.10 20.71
N GLY A 222 6.57 11.78 21.69
CA GLY A 222 5.19 12.22 21.67
C GLY A 222 4.26 11.37 22.54
N GLU A 223 3.06 11.91 22.76
CA GLU A 223 2.07 11.42 23.72
C GLU A 223 1.69 9.95 23.49
N GLU A 224 1.60 9.50 22.23
CA GLU A 224 1.31 8.10 21.90
C GLU A 224 2.38 7.13 22.42
N TRP A 225 3.65 7.54 22.37
CA TRP A 225 4.76 6.73 22.86
C TRP A 225 4.88 6.79 24.37
N ASP A 226 4.58 7.94 24.99
CA ASP A 226 4.52 8.06 26.44
C ASP A 226 3.44 7.15 27.02
N LYS A 227 2.23 7.20 26.46
CA LYS A 227 1.13 6.29 26.81
C LYS A 227 1.50 4.83 26.59
N ALA A 228 2.17 4.52 25.48
CA ALA A 228 2.60 3.14 25.20
C ALA A 228 3.63 2.65 26.21
N ARG A 229 4.59 3.50 26.64
CA ARG A 229 5.57 3.17 27.68
C ARG A 229 4.91 2.94 29.04
N GLU A 230 3.98 3.82 29.41
CA GLU A 230 3.19 3.68 30.64
C GLU A 230 2.42 2.36 30.66
N ILE A 231 1.69 2.05 29.58
CA ILE A 231 0.98 0.78 29.41
C ILE A 231 1.94 -0.41 29.45
N PHE A 232 3.08 -0.32 28.76
CA PHE A 232 4.04 -1.43 28.68
C PHE A 232 4.69 -1.75 30.03
N ALA A 233 4.74 -0.80 30.97
CA ALA A 233 5.22 -1.00 32.33
C ALA A 233 4.24 -1.80 33.21
N HIS A 234 2.94 -1.73 32.92
CA HIS A 234 1.88 -2.40 33.69
C HIS A 234 1.66 -3.83 33.18
N GLN A 235 2.62 -4.70 33.46
CA GLN A 235 2.55 -6.12 33.10
C GLN A 235 2.06 -6.96 34.28
N THR A 236 1.10 -7.84 34.03
CA THR A 236 0.73 -8.90 34.98
C THR A 236 1.04 -10.28 34.40
N GLY A 237 1.43 -11.19 35.29
CA GLY A 237 1.75 -12.58 34.98
C GLY A 237 0.55 -13.30 34.37
N THR A 238 0.75 -13.97 33.25
CA THR A 238 -0.29 -14.60 32.46
C THR A 238 -0.52 -16.06 32.85
N ASN A 239 -1.70 -16.57 32.47
CA ASN A 239 -2.21 -17.86 32.93
C ASN A 239 -1.95 -19.04 31.96
N ASN A 240 -1.24 -18.81 30.84
CA ASN A 240 -1.03 -19.85 29.81
C ASN A 240 0.44 -20.13 29.48
N ASP A 241 1.39 -19.61 30.25
CA ASP A 241 2.82 -19.78 29.99
C ASP A 241 3.22 -21.26 29.93
N GLY A 242 2.80 -22.04 30.92
CA GLY A 242 3.08 -23.49 30.94
C GLY A 242 2.48 -24.23 29.74
N LYS A 243 1.31 -23.82 29.24
CA LYS A 243 0.71 -24.45 28.05
C LYS A 243 1.52 -24.16 26.80
N PHE A 244 2.00 -22.92 26.65
CA PHE A 244 2.82 -22.55 25.51
C PHE A 244 4.22 -23.18 25.58
N LEU A 245 4.83 -23.24 26.76
CA LEU A 245 6.09 -23.96 26.98
C LEU A 245 5.98 -25.45 26.60
N ASN A 246 4.88 -26.12 27.00
CA ASN A 246 4.64 -27.51 26.61
C ASN A 246 4.56 -27.70 25.09
N ILE A 247 4.11 -26.68 24.34
CA ILE A 247 4.12 -26.71 22.87
C ILE A 247 5.56 -26.59 22.37
N LEU A 248 6.33 -25.62 22.84
CA LEU A 248 7.74 -25.46 22.45
C LEU A 248 8.53 -26.75 22.71
N GLU A 249 8.37 -27.35 23.89
CA GLU A 249 9.00 -28.63 24.24
C GLU A 249 8.58 -29.77 23.31
N ARG A 250 7.29 -29.86 22.96
CA ARG A 250 6.78 -30.86 22.02
C ARG A 250 7.42 -30.68 20.64
N TYR A 251 7.46 -29.46 20.13
CA TYR A 251 8.06 -29.16 18.82
C TYR A 251 9.56 -29.47 18.80
N LYS A 252 10.28 -29.12 19.87
CA LYS A 252 11.70 -29.44 20.04
C LYS A 252 11.95 -30.95 20.15
N LYS A 253 11.07 -31.69 20.81
CA LYS A 253 11.15 -33.16 20.91
C LYS A 253 10.90 -33.85 19.56
N ILE A 254 9.98 -33.33 18.76
CA ILE A 254 9.71 -33.85 17.40
C ILE A 254 10.85 -33.50 16.44
N ASN A 255 11.47 -32.33 16.61
CA ASN A 255 12.51 -31.81 15.74
C ASN A 255 13.80 -31.57 16.53
N PRO A 256 14.66 -32.59 16.70
CA PRO A 256 15.90 -32.44 17.48
C PRO A 256 16.93 -31.52 16.80
N ASP A 257 16.88 -31.40 15.47
CA ASP A 257 17.66 -30.42 14.72
C ASP A 257 17.08 -29.01 14.92
N ASN A 258 17.90 -28.08 15.39
CA ASN A 258 17.48 -26.72 15.73
C ASN A 258 16.98 -25.95 14.50
N THR A 259 17.56 -26.17 13.33
CA THR A 259 17.13 -25.53 12.07
C THR A 259 15.75 -26.03 11.66
N VAL A 260 15.49 -27.33 11.78
CA VAL A 260 14.17 -27.92 11.51
C VAL A 260 13.16 -27.44 12.54
N TYR A 261 13.53 -27.43 13.83
CA TYR A 261 12.69 -26.91 14.91
C TYR A 261 12.30 -25.44 14.67
N MET A 262 13.26 -24.56 14.37
CA MET A 262 12.97 -23.15 14.12
C MET A 262 12.07 -22.93 12.89
N LYS A 263 12.26 -23.71 11.82
CA LYS A 263 11.38 -23.64 10.64
C LYS A 263 9.95 -24.07 10.99
N ALA A 264 9.80 -25.16 11.74
CA ALA A 264 8.50 -25.63 12.19
C ALA A 264 7.82 -24.62 13.13
N LEU A 265 8.56 -24.06 14.09
CA LEU A 265 8.04 -23.04 15.02
C LEU A 265 7.63 -21.77 14.28
N HIS A 266 8.45 -21.32 13.33
CA HIS A 266 8.12 -20.16 12.49
C HIS A 266 6.89 -20.42 11.60
N ALA A 267 6.70 -21.65 11.12
CA ALA A 267 5.51 -22.00 10.36
C ALA A 267 4.26 -22.07 11.26
N GLU A 268 4.39 -22.56 12.49
CA GLU A 268 3.27 -22.70 13.43
C GLU A 268 2.80 -21.35 13.98
N ILE A 269 3.71 -20.43 14.31
CA ILE A 269 3.35 -19.11 14.81
C ILE A 269 2.90 -18.24 13.64
N SER A 270 1.62 -17.86 13.63
CA SER A 270 1.05 -16.98 12.62
C SER A 270 1.51 -15.53 12.82
N ARG A 271 1.31 -15.01 14.04
CA ARG A 271 1.69 -13.65 14.45
C ARG A 271 1.74 -13.53 15.96
N ILE A 272 2.51 -12.55 16.42
CA ILE A 272 2.52 -12.10 17.81
C ILE A 272 1.98 -10.67 17.84
N THR A 273 1.03 -10.41 18.73
CA THR A 273 0.50 -9.07 18.93
C THR A 273 0.41 -8.76 20.41
N ILE A 274 0.32 -7.48 20.73
CA ILE A 274 0.23 -6.99 22.09
C ILE A 274 -1.02 -6.13 22.21
N GLY A 275 -1.75 -6.30 23.31
CA GLY A 275 -2.98 -5.58 23.60
C GLY A 275 -3.00 -5.12 25.04
N PHE A 276 -3.81 -4.10 25.30
CA PHE A 276 -4.06 -3.60 26.65
C PHE A 276 -5.53 -3.79 26.98
N ASP A 277 -5.81 -4.55 28.04
CA ASP A 277 -7.15 -4.74 28.55
C ASP A 277 -7.49 -3.57 29.48
N ARG A 278 -8.25 -2.60 28.95
CA ARG A 278 -8.64 -1.40 29.71
C ARG A 278 -9.49 -1.70 30.95
N VAL A 279 -10.20 -2.83 30.98
CA VAL A 279 -11.06 -3.17 32.12
C VAL A 279 -10.22 -3.66 33.30
N ARG A 280 -9.14 -4.38 33.00
CA ARG A 280 -8.23 -4.92 34.02
C ARG A 280 -6.98 -4.09 34.23
N GLU A 281 -6.73 -3.11 33.35
CA GLU A 281 -5.50 -2.33 33.27
C GLU A 281 -4.26 -3.21 33.09
N GLU A 282 -4.39 -4.27 32.28
CA GLU A 282 -3.35 -5.29 32.09
C GLU A 282 -2.86 -5.35 30.65
N LEU A 283 -1.54 -5.40 30.50
CA LEU A 283 -0.89 -5.75 29.24
C LEU A 283 -0.99 -7.25 28.96
N LYS A 284 -1.37 -7.63 27.73
CA LYS A 284 -1.47 -9.02 27.29
C LYS A 284 -0.69 -9.22 25.99
N ILE A 285 0.19 -10.20 25.97
CA ILE A 285 0.90 -10.62 24.75
C ILE A 285 0.17 -11.85 24.19
N TYR A 286 -0.30 -11.73 22.96
CA TYR A 286 -1.04 -12.77 22.25
C TYR A 286 -0.14 -13.45 21.23
N ILE A 287 -0.01 -14.76 21.34
CA ILE A 287 0.63 -15.59 20.32
C ILE A 287 -0.47 -16.35 19.58
N TYR A 288 -0.62 -16.06 18.30
CA TYR A 288 -1.55 -16.79 17.42
C TYR A 288 -0.79 -17.91 16.74
N THR A 289 -1.27 -19.13 16.94
CA THR A 289 -0.74 -20.33 16.28
C THR A 289 -1.74 -20.84 15.26
N HIS A 290 -1.26 -21.56 14.25
CA HIS A 290 -2.11 -22.09 13.19
C HIS A 290 -2.95 -23.29 13.66
N ASN A 291 -2.40 -24.17 14.49
CA ASN A 291 -3.03 -25.43 14.86
C ASN A 291 -3.47 -25.47 16.34
N GLU A 292 -2.76 -24.77 17.23
CA GLU A 292 -2.96 -24.87 18.69
C GLU A 292 -3.78 -23.70 19.29
N GLY A 293 -4.29 -22.80 18.44
CA GLY A 293 -5.13 -21.67 18.84
C GLY A 293 -4.36 -20.41 19.27
N THR A 294 -4.88 -19.68 20.26
CA THR A 294 -4.29 -18.40 20.74
C THR A 294 -3.85 -18.53 22.20
N PHE A 295 -2.61 -18.13 22.46
CA PHE A 295 -2.02 -18.11 23.80
C PHE A 295 -1.85 -16.69 24.29
N ILE A 296 -2.05 -16.49 25.60
CA ILE A 296 -1.75 -15.24 26.29
C ILE A 296 -0.54 -15.53 27.17
N VAL A 297 0.61 -14.95 26.82
CA VAL A 297 1.89 -15.26 27.44
C VAL A 297 2.50 -14.04 28.14
N SER A 298 3.38 -14.30 29.09
CA SER A 298 4.07 -13.25 29.82
C SER A 298 5.33 -12.84 29.09
N LEU A 299 5.82 -11.64 29.40
CA LEU A 299 7.12 -11.23 28.92
C LEU A 299 8.26 -12.10 29.50
N ASN A 300 8.10 -12.58 30.73
CA ASN A 300 9.08 -13.45 31.40
C ASN A 300 9.27 -14.78 30.67
N LEU A 301 8.19 -15.35 30.11
CA LEU A 301 8.29 -16.53 29.26
C LEU A 301 9.19 -16.26 28.05
N LEU A 302 9.03 -15.09 27.42
CA LEU A 302 9.82 -14.72 26.25
C LEU A 302 11.28 -14.44 26.63
N GLU A 303 11.53 -13.86 27.80
CA GLU A 303 12.89 -13.62 28.33
C GLU A 303 13.69 -14.92 28.49
N SER A 304 13.03 -16.03 28.88
CA SER A 304 13.68 -17.34 29.02
C SER A 304 13.97 -18.06 27.70
N GLY A 305 13.53 -17.51 26.57
CA GLY A 305 13.69 -18.12 25.25
C GLY A 305 15.15 -18.17 24.79
N THR A 306 15.46 -19.18 23.99
CA THR A 306 16.76 -19.24 23.30
C THR A 306 16.88 -18.14 22.25
N LEU A 307 18.12 -17.80 21.85
CA LEU A 307 18.34 -16.77 20.82
C LEU A 307 17.59 -17.06 19.51
N SER A 308 17.55 -18.35 19.13
CA SER A 308 16.83 -18.80 17.94
C SER A 308 15.31 -18.61 18.07
N GLU A 309 14.72 -18.93 19.23
CA GLU A 309 13.29 -18.74 19.50
C GLU A 309 12.93 -17.25 19.57
N LEU A 310 13.74 -16.45 20.27
CA LEU A 310 13.61 -14.99 20.33
C LEU A 310 13.62 -14.37 18.94
N TRP A 311 14.48 -14.88 18.04
CA TRP A 311 14.49 -14.45 16.65
C TRP A 311 13.17 -14.76 15.93
N VAL A 312 12.65 -15.98 16.08
CA VAL A 312 11.34 -16.35 15.53
C VAL A 312 10.25 -15.44 16.08
N PHE A 313 10.24 -15.18 17.39
CA PHE A 313 9.26 -14.29 18.01
C PHE A 313 9.35 -12.87 17.45
N MET A 314 10.55 -12.29 17.36
CA MET A 314 10.76 -10.96 16.75
C MET A 314 10.23 -10.89 15.32
N CYS A 315 10.52 -11.88 14.47
CA CYS A 315 10.01 -11.92 13.10
C CYS A 315 8.48 -11.99 13.01
N LYS A 316 7.80 -12.45 14.07
CA LYS A 316 6.35 -12.61 14.12
C LYS A 316 5.62 -11.45 14.80
N VAL A 317 6.34 -10.56 15.48
CA VAL A 317 5.77 -9.32 16.01
C VAL A 317 5.52 -8.35 14.86
N LYS A 318 4.26 -7.96 14.66
CA LYS A 318 3.91 -6.94 13.66
C LYS A 318 4.11 -5.54 14.25
N SER A 319 5.07 -4.80 13.70
CA SER A 319 5.37 -3.39 14.01
C SER A 319 4.28 -2.40 13.54
N THR A 320 3.03 -2.64 13.94
CA THR A 320 1.87 -1.82 13.53
C THR A 320 1.47 -0.77 14.56
N SER A 321 1.91 -0.91 15.82
CA SER A 321 1.57 0.01 16.91
C SER A 321 2.79 0.35 17.75
N PRO A 322 2.82 1.50 18.46
CA PRO A 322 3.91 1.84 19.38
C PRO A 322 4.18 0.74 20.41
N LEU A 323 3.13 0.12 20.93
CA LEU A 323 3.24 -0.97 21.90
C LEU A 323 3.92 -2.23 21.32
N ALA A 324 3.62 -2.57 20.06
CA ALA A 324 4.27 -3.68 19.37
C ALA A 324 5.75 -3.41 19.09
N GLU A 325 6.11 -2.16 18.80
CA GLU A 325 7.51 -1.75 18.65
C GLU A 325 8.27 -1.86 19.97
N LEU A 326 7.66 -1.44 21.09
CA LEU A 326 8.25 -1.62 22.42
C LEU A 326 8.47 -3.10 22.76
N LEU A 327 7.51 -3.98 22.42
CA LEU A 327 7.71 -5.42 22.55
C LEU A 327 8.87 -5.91 21.68
N HIS A 328 8.96 -5.46 20.44
CA HIS A 328 10.06 -5.82 19.55
C HIS A 328 11.42 -5.36 20.11
N ASP A 329 11.51 -4.16 20.69
CA ASP A 329 12.76 -3.70 21.31
C ASP A 329 13.10 -4.51 22.56
N GLN A 330 12.11 -4.85 23.38
CA GLN A 330 12.34 -5.70 24.55
C GLN A 330 12.85 -7.10 24.16
N LEU A 331 12.27 -7.71 23.13
CA LEU A 331 12.76 -8.97 22.58
C LEU A 331 14.18 -8.85 21.99
N ARG A 332 14.49 -7.69 21.39
CA ARG A 332 15.85 -7.38 20.92
C ARG A 332 16.83 -7.33 22.09
N ASP A 333 16.45 -6.70 23.19
CA ASP A 333 17.30 -6.62 24.37
C ASP A 333 17.54 -8.01 24.99
N PHE A 334 16.51 -8.87 25.02
CA PHE A 334 16.68 -10.28 25.40
C PHE A 334 17.63 -11.00 24.43
N ALA A 335 17.48 -10.83 23.13
CA ALA A 335 18.36 -11.45 22.14
C ALA A 335 19.82 -10.99 22.27
N MET A 336 20.06 -9.71 22.60
CA MET A 336 21.40 -9.19 22.86
C MET A 336 22.02 -9.81 24.13
N LYS A 337 21.21 -10.02 25.19
CA LYS A 337 21.68 -10.65 26.43
C LYS A 337 22.02 -12.15 26.25
N VAL A 338 21.25 -12.86 25.44
CA VAL A 338 21.42 -14.31 25.21
C VAL A 338 22.49 -14.61 24.14
N SER A 339 22.86 -13.63 23.32
CA SER A 339 23.93 -13.77 22.32
C SER A 339 25.32 -13.76 22.99
N PRO A 340 26.24 -14.69 22.66
CA PRO A 340 26.15 -15.72 21.62
C PRO A 340 25.46 -17.03 22.07
N GLN A 341 24.73 -17.69 21.16
CA GLN A 341 24.14 -19.02 21.39
C GLN A 341 24.93 -20.10 20.64
N MET A 342 25.36 -21.15 21.36
CA MET A 342 25.87 -22.39 20.77
C MET A 342 24.72 -23.36 20.49
N VAL A 343 24.68 -23.94 19.30
CA VAL A 343 23.72 -24.96 18.88
C VAL A 343 24.51 -26.22 18.55
N GLU A 344 24.11 -27.36 19.11
CA GLU A 344 24.84 -28.62 18.92
C GLU A 344 24.50 -29.34 17.61
N VAL A 345 23.22 -29.25 17.20
CA VAL A 345 22.69 -29.97 16.03
C VAL A 345 21.90 -29.01 15.14
N PRO A 346 22.45 -28.64 13.96
CA PRO A 346 23.87 -28.75 13.58
C PRO A 346 24.79 -27.90 14.48
N TYR A 347 26.10 -28.21 14.49
CA TYR A 347 27.08 -27.52 15.34
C TYR A 347 27.37 -26.12 14.80
N GLU A 348 26.67 -25.13 15.35
CA GLU A 348 26.64 -23.75 14.86
C GLU A 348 26.68 -22.74 16.00
N VAL A 349 27.28 -21.58 15.74
CA VAL A 349 27.20 -20.42 16.63
C VAL A 349 26.24 -19.40 16.03
N LYS A 350 25.25 -18.99 16.82
CA LYS A 350 24.29 -17.96 16.47
C LYS A 350 24.56 -16.69 17.24
N LEU A 351 24.60 -15.57 16.51
CA LEU A 351 24.92 -14.25 17.03
C LEU A 351 23.82 -13.27 16.66
N TYR A 352 23.46 -12.38 17.58
CA TYR A 352 22.57 -11.27 17.24
C TYR A 352 23.38 -9.99 17.09
N LYS A 353 23.46 -9.47 15.86
CA LYS A 353 24.25 -8.28 15.53
C LYS A 353 23.55 -7.44 14.47
N GLY A 354 23.48 -6.13 14.71
CA GLY A 354 22.96 -5.18 13.71
C GLY A 354 21.50 -5.44 13.32
N ARG A 355 20.68 -5.92 14.25
CA ARG A 355 19.28 -6.35 14.04
C ARG A 355 19.11 -7.59 13.16
N ALA A 356 20.17 -8.35 12.92
CA ALA A 356 20.13 -9.61 12.20
C ALA A 356 20.66 -10.76 13.08
N LEU A 357 20.07 -11.94 12.90
CA LEU A 357 20.64 -13.19 13.38
C LEU A 357 21.69 -13.67 12.37
N GLN A 358 22.94 -13.78 12.81
CA GLN A 358 24.04 -14.37 12.05
C GLN A 358 24.24 -15.80 12.53
N THR A 359 24.39 -16.74 11.61
CA THR A 359 24.67 -18.14 11.90
C THR A 359 26.03 -18.48 11.31
N CYS A 360 26.92 -19.03 12.14
CA CYS A 360 28.24 -19.47 11.75
C CYS A 360 28.33 -20.98 11.94
N GLY A 361 28.47 -21.73 10.83
CA GLY A 361 28.81 -23.15 10.90
C GLY A 361 30.22 -23.33 11.44
N VAL A 362 30.38 -24.17 12.46
CA VAL A 362 31.69 -24.41 13.09
C VAL A 362 32.37 -25.65 12.49
N ASP A 363 31.80 -26.22 11.43
CA ASP A 363 32.44 -27.30 10.69
C ASP A 363 33.62 -26.80 9.84
N PRO A 364 34.66 -27.64 9.61
CA PRO A 364 35.85 -27.24 8.87
C PRO A 364 35.60 -26.78 7.42
N ILE A 365 34.43 -27.09 6.86
CA ILE A 365 34.06 -26.70 5.49
C ILE A 365 33.48 -25.28 5.55
N SER A 366 32.45 -25.05 6.36
CA SER A 366 31.78 -23.76 6.50
C SER A 366 32.69 -22.66 7.06
N LEU A 367 33.63 -23.00 7.93
CA LEU A 367 34.57 -22.02 8.49
C LEU A 367 35.41 -21.31 7.42
N LYS A 368 35.66 -21.95 6.27
CA LYS A 368 36.42 -21.37 5.16
C LYS A 368 35.66 -20.25 4.44
N ASP A 369 34.33 -20.23 4.55
CA ASP A 369 33.47 -19.25 3.89
C ASP A 369 33.45 -17.90 4.64
N PHE A 370 33.92 -17.87 5.89
CA PHE A 370 33.92 -16.66 6.71
C PHE A 370 35.26 -15.91 6.64
N PRO A 371 35.25 -14.57 6.56
CA PRO A 371 36.48 -13.79 6.56
C PRO A 371 37.17 -13.89 7.92
N ALA A 372 38.52 -13.93 7.92
CA ALA A 372 39.33 -14.09 9.14
C ALA A 372 38.97 -13.09 10.25
N LYS A 373 38.66 -11.84 9.90
CA LYS A 373 38.21 -10.81 10.85
C LYS A 373 36.92 -11.20 11.60
N HIS A 374 36.01 -11.90 10.93
CA HIS A 374 34.78 -12.37 11.53
C HIS A 374 35.02 -13.55 12.47
N LEU A 375 35.91 -14.48 12.08
CA LEU A 375 36.29 -15.62 12.92
C LEU A 375 37.01 -15.18 14.21
N VAL A 376 37.93 -14.21 14.12
CA VAL A 376 38.59 -13.63 15.30
C VAL A 376 37.59 -12.93 16.23
N TYR A 377 36.62 -12.22 15.66
CA TYR A 377 35.55 -11.60 16.43
C TYR A 377 34.68 -12.66 17.14
N LEU A 378 34.29 -13.72 16.43
CA LEU A 378 33.51 -14.83 16.94
C LEU A 378 34.24 -15.54 18.10
N GLU A 379 35.53 -15.85 17.91
CA GLU A 379 36.37 -16.46 18.94
C GLU A 379 36.43 -15.58 20.20
N ASN A 380 36.72 -14.29 20.03
CA ASN A 380 36.81 -13.36 21.16
C ASN A 380 35.47 -13.29 21.91
N MET A 381 34.34 -13.22 21.19
CA MET A 381 33.02 -13.25 21.80
C MET A 381 32.80 -14.51 22.63
N LEU A 382 33.03 -15.69 22.03
CA LEU A 382 32.85 -16.98 22.70
C LEU A 382 33.70 -17.09 23.98
N ARG A 383 34.96 -16.66 23.92
CA ARG A 383 35.85 -16.59 25.09
C ARG A 383 35.27 -15.68 26.17
N THR A 384 34.83 -14.47 25.81
CA THR A 384 34.30 -13.49 26.77
C THR A 384 32.96 -13.92 27.39
N SER A 385 32.13 -14.66 26.66
CA SER A 385 30.86 -15.18 27.16
C SER A 385 31.00 -16.47 27.96
N GLY A 386 32.23 -16.93 28.25
CA GLY A 386 32.47 -18.10 29.10
C GLY A 386 32.41 -19.43 28.36
N PHE A 387 32.31 -19.46 27.02
CA PHE A 387 32.62 -20.64 26.22
C PHE A 387 34.14 -20.76 26.09
N ALA A 388 34.83 -20.94 27.21
CA ALA A 388 36.25 -21.20 27.22
C ALA A 388 36.47 -22.64 26.73
N THR A 389 37.34 -22.79 25.74
CA THR A 389 37.94 -24.07 25.35
C THR A 389 38.53 -24.74 26.58
N GLN A 390 38.01 -25.92 26.96
CA GLN A 390 38.76 -26.88 27.77
C GLN A 390 39.91 -27.46 26.95
#